data_AF-A0A1C6Q4G1-F1
#
_entry.id   AF-A0A1C6Q4G1-F1
#
_cell.length_a   1.000
_cell.length_b   1.000
_cell.length_c   1.000
_cell.angle_alpha   90.00
_cell.angle_beta   90.00
_cell.angle_gamma   90.00
#
_symmetry.space_group_name_H-M   'P 1'
#
loop_
_entity.id
_entity.type
_entity.pdbx_description
1 polymer ?
#
loop_
_entity_poly.entity_id
_entity_poly.type
_entity_poly.pdbx_seq_one_letter_code
_entity_poly.pdbx_strand_id
1 'polypeptide(L)' 'MRQAEIGKELGLSQMHVSRLITRICTHLREKLTSD' A
#
# COMPACT_ATOMS: atom_id res chain seq x y z
N MET A 1 8.73 5.34 -8.93
CA MET A 1 8.04 6.60 -9.34
C MET A 1 6.51 6.50 -9.41
N ARG A 2 5.87 5.34 -9.68
CA ARG A 2 4.39 5.22 -9.79
C ARG A 2 3.54 5.61 -8.56
N GLN A 3 4.08 5.49 -7.34
CA GLN A 3 3.28 5.76 -6.13
C GLN A 3 2.92 7.25 -5.96
N ALA A 4 3.71 8.17 -6.52
CA ALA A 4 3.40 9.60 -6.49
C ALA A 4 2.19 9.93 -7.38
N GLU A 5 2.07 9.25 -8.52
CA GLU A 5 0.93 9.38 -9.45
C GLU A 5 -0.35 8.82 -8.82
N ILE A 6 -0.28 7.61 -8.25
CA ILE A 6 -1.38 7.02 -7.47
C ILE A 6 -1.78 7.94 -6.31
N GLY A 7 -0.80 8.53 -5.61
CA GLY A 7 -1.06 9.49 -4.55
C GLY A 7 -1.84 10.69 -5.06
N LYS A 8 -1.41 11.28 -6.18
CA LYS A 8 -2.10 12.41 -6.81
C LYS A 8 -3.55 12.06 -7.20
N GLU A 9 -3.78 10.91 -7.81
CA GLU A 9 -5.13 10.45 -8.21
C GLU A 9 -6.07 10.23 -7.01
N LEU A 10 -5.52 9.75 -5.89
CA LEU A 10 -6.29 9.47 -4.67
C LEU A 10 -6.34 10.64 -3.67
N GLY A 11 -5.71 11.78 -3.98
CA GLY A 11 -5.60 12.92 -3.04
C GLY A 11 -4.71 12.62 -1.82
N LEU A 12 -3.74 11.73 -1.96
CA LEU A 12 -2.84 11.26 -0.91
C LEU A 12 -1.37 11.59 -1.22
N SER A 13 -0.54 11.72 -0.18
CA SER A 13 0.90 11.79 -0.36
C SER A 13 1.46 10.42 -0.78
N GLN A 14 2.60 10.42 -1.48
CA GLN A 14 3.31 9.17 -1.82
C GLN A 14 3.62 8.34 -0.55
N MET A 15 3.93 9.01 0.56
CA MET A 15 4.15 8.37 1.85
C MET A 15 2.91 7.62 2.36
N HIS A 16 1.71 8.19 2.21
CA HIS A 16 0.47 7.50 2.54
C HIS A 16 0.24 6.27 1.65
N VAL A 17 0.47 6.40 0.34
CA VAL A 17 0.36 5.27 -0.60
C VAL A 17 1.32 4.14 -0.21
N SER A 18 2.57 4.46 0.11
CA SER A 18 3.57 3.49 0.57
C SER A 18 3.10 2.75 1.83
N ARG A 19 2.59 3.46 2.83
CA ARG A 19 2.06 2.86 4.06
C ARG A 19 0.86 1.95 3.80
N LEU A 20 -0.05 2.35 2.91
CA LEU A 20 -1.21 1.54 2.54
C LEU A 20 -0.78 0.24 1.86
N ILE A 21 0.13 0.31 0.89
CA ILE A 21 0.66 -0.88 0.21
C ILE A 21 1.33 -1.82 1.21
N THR A 22 2.19 -1.31 2.08
CA THR A 22 2.85 -2.12 3.11
C THR A 22 1.82 -2.83 3.99
N ARG A 23 0.81 -2.10 4.49
CA ARG A 23 -0.24 -2.68 5.33
C ARG A 23 -1.03 -3.77 4.61
N ILE A 24 -1.40 -3.55 3.35
CA ILE A 24 -2.13 -4.53 2.53
C ILE A 24 -1.26 -5.77 2.32
N CYS A 25 0.00 -5.61 1.92
CA CYS A 25 0.91 -6.73 1.69
C CYS A 25 1.18 -7.54 2.98
N THR A 26 1.33 -6.86 4.13
CA THR A 26 1.47 -7.55 5.42
C THR A 26 0.22 -8.37 5.74
N HIS A 27 -0.97 -7.77 5.61
CA HIS A 27 -2.22 -8.48 5.87
C HIS A 27 -2.41 -9.68 4.94
N LEU A 28 -2.14 -9.51 3.64
CA LEU A 28 -2.22 -10.59 2.66
C LEU A 28 -1.23 -11.69 2.98
N ARG A 29 0.01 -11.35 3.35
CA ARG A 29 1.01 -12.35 3.75
C ARG A 29 0.52 -13.16 4.95
N GLU A 30 0.09 -12.49 6.01
CA GLU A 30 -0.44 -13.16 7.19
C GLU A 30 -1.57 -14.12 6.81
N LYS A 31 -2.52 -13.70 5.98
CA LYS A 31 -3.65 -14.55 5.58
C LYS A 31 -3.28 -15.70 4.64
N LEU A 32 -2.27 -15.54 3.81
CA LEU A 32 -1.82 -16.58 2.87
C LEU A 32 -0.86 -17.59 3.52
N THR A 33 -0.23 -17.23 4.63
CA THR A 33 0.73 -18.10 5.35
C THR A 33 0.24 -18.53 6.74
N SER A 34 -0.99 -18.19 7.13
CA SER A 34 -1.63 -18.76 8.31
C SER A 34 -2.34 -20.04 7.88
N ASP A 35 -1.91 -21.18 8.42
CA ASP A 35 -2.53 -22.50 8.20
C ASP A 35 -4.05 -22.51 8.52
#